data_AF-A0A0A0DRH1-F1
#
_entry.id   AF-A0A0A0DRH1-F1
#
_cell.length_a   1.000
_cell.length_b   1.000
_cell.length_c   1.000
_cell.angle_alpha   90.00
_cell.angle_beta   90.00
_cell.angle_gamma   90.00
#
_symmetry.space_group_name_H-M   'P 1'
#
loop_
_entity.id
_entity.type
_entity.pdbx_description
1 polymer ?
#
loop_
_entity_poly.entity_id
_entity_poly.type
_entity_poly.pdbx_seq_one_letter_code
_entity_poly.pdbx_strand_id
1 'polypeptide(L)' 'MKSTPRRYIELTHIGPYPTGPHIAYECGSCGEVVPSAPVASASCQCGNIIVDPAESCVTVGELATIKAFRTQP' A
#
# COMPACT_ATOMS: atom_id res chain seq x y z
N MET A 1 -16.73 -10.45 -15.91
CA MET A 1 -15.38 -9.82 -16.03
C MET A 1 -14.42 -10.66 -15.19
N LYS A 2 -13.36 -11.22 -15.78
CA LYS A 2 -12.37 -12.02 -15.03
C LYS A 2 -11.42 -11.04 -14.34
N SER A 3 -11.46 -10.99 -13.00
CA SER A 3 -10.53 -10.21 -12.18
C SER A 3 -9.11 -10.70 -12.45
N THR A 4 -8.23 -9.83 -12.94
CA THR A 4 -6.82 -10.19 -13.14
C THR A 4 -6.19 -10.52 -11.78
N PRO A 5 -5.44 -11.62 -11.64
CA PRO A 5 -4.85 -11.98 -10.36
C PRO A 5 -3.83 -10.91 -9.91
N ARG A 6 -4.04 -10.36 -8.71
CA ARG A 6 -3.10 -9.44 -8.06
C ARG A 6 -1.80 -10.20 -7.73
N ARG A 7 -0.65 -9.63 -8.09
CA ARG A 7 0.66 -10.15 -7.70
C ARG A 7 1.07 -9.52 -6.37
N TYR A 8 0.83 -10.24 -5.28
CA TYR A 8 1.16 -9.76 -3.94
C TYR A 8 2.68 -9.76 -3.70
N ILE A 9 3.12 -8.78 -2.91
CA ILE A 9 4.50 -8.59 -2.46
C ILE A 9 4.49 -8.89 -0.96
N GLU A 10 5.42 -9.73 -0.52
CA GLU A 10 5.60 -10.02 0.91
C GLU A 10 6.10 -8.76 1.62
N LEU A 11 5.39 -8.37 2.68
CA LEU A 11 5.81 -7.28 3.56
C LEU A 11 6.52 -7.87 4.76
N THR A 12 7.69 -7.33 5.08
CA THR A 12 8.47 -7.72 6.26
C THR A 12 8.54 -6.54 7.23
N HIS A 13 8.73 -6.82 8.51
CA HIS A 13 9.02 -5.77 9.51
C HIS A 13 10.46 -5.23 9.42
N ILE A 14 11.27 -5.77 8.49
CA ILE A 14 12.69 -5.49 8.37
C ILE A 14 12.94 -4.84 7.02
N GLY A 15 13.24 -3.54 7.04
CA GLY A 15 13.53 -2.75 5.85
C GLY A 15 12.40 -1.79 5.44
N PRO A 16 12.61 -1.00 4.38
CA PRO A 16 11.59 -0.07 3.88
C PRO A 16 10.43 -0.82 3.21
N TYR A 17 9.23 -0.26 3.31
CA TYR A 17 8.08 -0.76 2.57
C TYR A 17 8.28 -0.53 1.05
N PRO A 18 7.80 -1.45 0.19
CA PRO A 18 8.03 -1.37 -1.25
C PRO A 18 7.23 -0.23 -1.87
N THR A 19 7.90 0.74 -2.49
CA THR A 19 7.28 1.90 -3.16
C THR A 19 7.50 1.85 -4.68
N GLY A 20 6.58 2.43 -5.45
CA GLY A 20 6.74 2.59 -6.90
C GLY A 20 5.43 2.85 -7.65
N PRO A 21 5.51 3.27 -8.93
CA PRO A 21 4.35 3.67 -9.73
C PRO A 21 3.38 2.52 -10.02
N HIS A 22 3.82 1.28 -9.85
CA HIS A 22 3.04 0.07 -10.10
C HIS A 22 2.84 -0.76 -8.84
N ILE A 23 2.84 -0.12 -7.66
CA ILE A 23 2.65 -0.78 -6.38
C ILE A 23 1.54 -0.05 -5.62
N ALA A 24 0.67 -0.83 -4.98
CA ALA A 24 -0.36 -0.32 -4.09
C ALA A 24 -0.46 -1.19 -2.83
N TYR A 25 -0.97 -0.58 -1.77
CA TYR A 25 -1.28 -1.24 -0.52
C TYR A 25 -2.79 -1.39 -0.37
N GLU A 26 -3.24 -2.55 0.08
CA GLU A 26 -4.63 -2.83 0.43
C GLU A 26 -4.73 -2.94 1.96
N CYS A 27 -5.63 -2.16 2.54
CA CYS A 27 -5.96 -2.27 3.95
C CYS A 27 -6.97 -3.39 4.15
N GLY A 28 -6.60 -4.45 4.84
CA GLY A 28 -7.49 -5.54 5.25
C GLY A 28 -8.55 -5.12 6.28
N SER A 29 -8.36 -4.00 6.98
CA SER A 29 -9.32 -3.49 7.97
C SER A 29 -10.50 -2.74 7.35
N CYS A 30 -10.25 -1.93 6.31
CA CYS A 30 -11.29 -1.13 5.65
C CYS A 30 -11.52 -1.47 4.16
N GLY A 31 -10.67 -2.31 3.57
CA GLY A 31 -10.74 -2.73 2.16
C GLY A 31 -10.19 -1.72 1.16
N GLU A 32 -9.78 -0.53 1.59
CA GLU A 32 -9.32 0.51 0.68
C GLU A 32 -7.91 0.25 0.15
N VAL A 33 -7.67 0.72 -1.09
CA VAL A 33 -6.39 0.62 -1.77
C VAL A 33 -5.73 2.00 -1.82
N VAL A 34 -4.51 2.08 -1.31
CA VAL A 34 -3.69 3.30 -1.30
C VAL A 34 -2.48 3.10 -2.24
N PRO A 35 -2.23 3.98 -3.21
CA PRO A 35 -1.03 3.92 -4.03
C PRO A 35 0.24 4.03 -3.17
N SER A 36 1.31 3.30 -3.48
CA SER A 36 2.55 3.41 -2.71
C SER A 36 3.46 4.57 -3.14
N ALA A 37 3.14 5.22 -4.26
CA ALA A 37 3.81 6.42 -4.75
C ALA A 37 2.77 7.43 -5.28
N PRO A 38 1.90 7.98 -4.42
CA PRO A 38 0.92 8.98 -4.82
C PRO A 38 1.60 10.34 -5.06
N VAL A 39 0.98 11.21 -5.86
CA VAL A 39 1.50 12.57 -6.14
C VAL A 39 1.38 13.49 -4.91
N ALA A 40 0.41 13.22 -4.04
CA ALA A 40 0.19 13.91 -2.78
C ALA A 40 -0.06 12.87 -1.67
N SER A 41 0.06 13.27 -0.39
CA SER A 41 -0.15 12.35 0.73
C SER A 41 -1.51 11.66 0.62
N ALA A 42 -1.51 10.34 0.79
CA ALA A 42 -2.71 9.50 0.64
C ALA A 42 -2.82 8.56 1.82
N SER A 43 -4.04 8.33 2.29
CA SER A 43 -4.31 7.42 3.41
C SER A 43 -5.59 6.66 3.18
N CYS A 44 -5.72 5.48 3.79
CA CYS A 44 -7.01 4.80 3.84
C CYS A 44 -7.94 5.45 4.87
N GLN A 45 -9.25 5.23 4.77
CA GLN A 45 -10.30 5.82 5.62
C GLN A 45 -10.06 5.59 7.11
N CYS A 46 -9.52 4.42 7.49
CA CYS A 46 -9.24 4.09 8.89
C CYS A 46 -7.86 4.54 9.38
N GLY A 47 -7.05 5.19 8.53
CA GLY A 47 -5.72 5.69 8.89
C GLY A 47 -4.64 4.62 9.11
N ASN A 48 -4.93 3.35 8.83
CA ASN A 48 -3.97 2.25 8.99
C ASN A 48 -2.79 2.31 8.01
N ILE A 49 -3.02 2.92 6.84
CA ILE A 49 -2.02 3.16 5.79
C ILE A 49 -1.98 4.65 5.54
N ILE A 50 -0.80 5.24 5.64
CA ILE A 50 -0.53 6.62 5.25
C ILE A 50 0.74 6.62 4.42
N VAL A 51 0.68 7.13 3.20
CA VAL A 51 1.82 7.31 2.31
C VAL A 51 2.05 8.79 2.13
N ASP A 52 3.19 9.27 2.58
CA ASP A 52 3.60 10.66 2.43
C ASP A 52 4.78 10.76 1.46
N PRO A 53 4.57 11.25 0.22
CA PRO A 53 5.64 11.38 -0.76
C PRO A 53 6.60 12.53 -0.44
N ALA A 54 6.20 13.54 0.35
CA ALA A 54 7.09 14.65 0.74
C ALA A 54 8.12 14.19 1.77
N GLU A 55 7.69 13.37 2.72
CA GLU A 55 8.55 12.76 3.74
C GLU A 55 9.17 11.43 3.30
N SER A 56 8.87 10.97 2.08
CA SER A 56 9.29 9.66 1.54
C SER A 56 9.01 8.50 2.51
N CYS A 57 7.87 8.55 3.18
CA CYS A 57 7.55 7.67 4.30
C CYS A 57 6.23 6.93 4.08
N VAL A 58 6.16 5.70 4.56
CA VAL A 58 4.93 4.91 4.66
C VAL A 58 4.72 4.57 6.13
N THR A 59 3.63 5.09 6.70
CA THR A 59 3.21 4.77 8.06
C THR A 59 2.17 3.66 8.01
N VAL A 60 2.41 2.63 8.83
CA VAL A 60 1.58 1.45 8.99
C VAL A 60 1.21 1.31 10.45
N GLY A 61 -0.08 1.24 10.74
CA GLY A 61 -0.58 0.95 12.08
C GLY A 61 -0.40 -0.53 12.45
N GLU A 62 -1.13 -1.40 11.76
CA GLU A 62 -1.16 -2.85 11.97
C GLU A 62 -0.73 -3.59 10.70
N LEU A 63 0.54 -4.02 10.64
CA LEU A 63 1.12 -4.64 9.45
C LEU A 63 0.42 -5.95 9.06
N ALA A 64 -0.07 -6.72 10.04
CA ALA A 64 -0.76 -8.00 9.77
C ALA A 64 -2.03 -7.82 8.92
N THR A 65 -2.55 -6.60 8.86
CA THR A 65 -3.75 -6.25 8.09
C THR A 65 -3.44 -5.60 6.75
N ILE A 66 -2.18 -5.53 6.29
CA ILE A 66 -1.83 -4.85 5.03
C ILE A 66 -1.31 -5.85 4.01
N LYS A 67 -1.70 -5.64 2.75
CA LYS A 67 -1.18 -6.39 1.62
C LYS A 67 -0.61 -5.42 0.59
N ALA A 68 0.64 -5.60 0.18
CA ALA A 68 1.18 -4.91 -0.97
C ALA A 68 0.97 -5.75 -2.23
N PHE A 69 0.67 -5.12 -3.36
CA PHE A 69 0.57 -5.82 -4.64
C PHE A 69 0.98 -4.93 -5.80
N ARG A 70 1.39 -5.55 -6.90
CA ARG A 70 1.67 -4.84 -8.15
C ARG A 70 0.37 -4.50 -8.87
N THR A 71 0.17 -3.22 -9.19
CA THR A 71 -0.81 -2.80 -10.18
C THR A 71 -0.23 -3.09 -11.56
N GLN A 72 -1.05 -3.55 -12.50
CA GLN A 72 -0.57 -3.72 -13.88
C GLN A 72 -0.21 -2.33 -14.43
N PRO A 73 0.87 -2.20 -15.21
CA PRO A 73 1.14 -0.98 -15.97
C PRO A 73 0.06 -0.73 -17.03
#